data_AF-A0AAW0IAB7-F1
#
_entry.id   AF-A0AAW0IAB7-F1
#
_cell.length_a   1.000
_cell.length_b   1.000
_cell.length_c   1.000
_cell.angle_alpha   90.00
_cell.angle_beta   90.00
_cell.angle_gamma   90.00
#
_symmetry.space_group_name_H-M   'P 1'
#
loop_
_entity.id
_entity.type
_entity.pdbx_description
1 polymer ?
#
loop_
_entity_poly.entity_id
_entity_poly.type
_entity_poly.pdbx_seq_one_letter_code
_entity_poly.pdbx_strand_id
1 'polypeptide(L)' 'MEAALDSEKNLNQALLDLHSLGSPRTDPHLCDFLENHFLDEEVNAIKKMSNHLTVGCWAPVVSGRVPL' A
#
# COMPACT_ATOMS: atom_id res chain seq x y z
N MET A 1 9.66 8.98 4.86
CA MET A 1 8.72 7.84 4.93
C MET A 1 7.53 8.06 4.00
N GLU A 2 7.04 9.30 3.85
CA GLU A 2 5.99 9.64 2.86
C GLU A 2 6.36 9.33 1.41
N ALA A 3 7.58 9.64 0.96
CA ALA A 3 8.02 9.31 -0.41
C ALA A 3 7.99 7.81 -0.72
N ALA A 4 8.37 6.97 0.25
CA ALA A 4 8.30 5.52 0.10
C ALA A 4 6.85 5.04 0.07
N LEU A 5 5.96 5.60 0.91
CA LEU A 5 4.53 5.28 0.87
C LEU A 5 3.91 5.63 -0.49
N ASP A 6 4.33 6.75 -1.09
CA ASP A 6 3.86 7.17 -2.40
C ASP A 6 4.35 6.21 -3.50
N SER A 7 5.58 5.70 -3.38
CA SER A 7 6.08 4.63 -4.24
C SER A 7 5.27 3.33 -4.10
N GLU A 8 4.96 2.87 -2.89
CA GLU A 8 4.13 1.66 -2.69
C GLU A 8 2.72 1.83 -3.25
N LYS A 9 2.10 3.00 -3.06
CA LYS A 9 0.80 3.31 -3.67
C LYS A 9 0.83 3.27 -5.19
N ASN A 10 1.90 3.81 -5.80
CA ASN A 10 2.08 3.74 -7.24
C ASN A 10 2.30 2.31 -7.74
N LEU A 11 3.06 1.49 -7.00
CA LEU A 11 3.23 0.06 -7.31
C LEU A 11 1.91 -0.70 -7.23
N ASN A 12 1.11 -0.46 -6.19
CA ASN A 12 -0.21 -1.07 -6.03
C ASN A 12 -1.14 -0.69 -7.20
N GLN A 13 -1.15 0.59 -7.61
CA GLN A 13 -1.93 1.03 -8.76
C GLN A 13 -1.49 0.34 -10.06
N ALA A 14 -0.18 0.23 -10.30
CA ALA A 14 0.35 -0.47 -11.48
C ALA A 14 -0.02 -1.96 -11.49
N LEU A 15 -0.05 -2.62 -10.33
CA LEU A 15 -0.50 -4.00 -10.19
C LEU A 15 -2.00 -4.16 -10.48
N LEU A 16 -2.84 -3.24 -9.99
CA LEU A 16 -4.28 -3.22 -10.27
C LEU A 16 -4.58 -2.96 -11.76
N ASP A 17 -3.81 -2.09 -12.40
CA ASP A 17 -3.92 -1.83 -13.83
C ASP A 17 -3.51 -3.08 -14.63
N LEU A 18 -2.42 -3.75 -14.24
CA LEU A 18 -1.99 -5.01 -14.85
C LEU A 18 -3.04 -6.13 -14.66
N HIS A 19 -3.62 -6.22 -13.47
CA HIS A 19 -4.71 -7.16 -13.17
C HIS A 19 -5.97 -6.86 -14.01
N SER A 20 -6.27 -5.59 -14.26
CA SER A 20 -7.39 -5.17 -15.10
C SER A 20 -7.15 -5.46 -16.58
N LEU A 21 -5.90 -5.35 -17.05
CA LEU A 21 -5.48 -5.72 -18.40
C LEU A 21 -5.52 -7.23 -18.61
N GLY A 22 -5.01 -7.99 -17.64
CA GLY A 22 -5.13 -9.44 -17.56
C GLY A 22 -6.52 -9.83 -17.12
N SER A 23 -7.56 -9.50 -17.89
CA SER A 23 -8.94 -9.84 -17.54
C SER A 23 -9.03 -11.31 -17.06
N PRO A 24 -9.84 -11.63 -16.03
CA PRO A 24 -10.00 -13.00 -15.53
C PRO A 24 -10.44 -14.01 -16.61
N ARG A 25 -10.93 -13.53 -17.75
CA ARG A 25 -11.27 -14.35 -18.93
C ARG A 25 -10.13 -14.54 -19.92
N THR A 26 -9.16 -13.63 -19.94
CA THR A 26 -8.04 -13.63 -20.89
C THR A 26 -6.84 -14.36 -20.32
N ASP A 27 -6.51 -14.14 -19.05
CA ASP A 27 -5.45 -14.86 -18.35
C ASP A 27 -5.78 -15.02 -16.86
N PRO A 28 -6.57 -16.05 -16.50
CA PRO A 28 -6.93 -16.33 -15.11
C PRO A 28 -5.71 -16.62 -14.23
N HIS A 29 -4.65 -17.21 -14.81
CA HIS A 29 -3.46 -17.58 -14.06
C HIS A 29 -2.61 -16.34 -13.72
N LEU A 30 -2.57 -15.34 -14.61
CA LEU A 30 -1.98 -14.04 -14.31
C LEU A 30 -2.75 -13.30 -13.21
N CYS A 31 -4.09 -13.30 -13.26
CA CYS A 31 -4.93 -12.76 -12.18
C CYS A 31 -4.61 -13.42 -10.83
N ASP A 32 -4.73 -14.75 -10.76
CA ASP A 32 -4.49 -15.52 -9.53
C ASP A 32 -3.06 -15.30 -8.98
N PHE A 33 -2.07 -15.18 -9.86
CA PHE A 33 -0.69 -14.90 -9.47
C PHE A 33 -0.55 -13.50 -8.86
N LEU A 34 -1.14 -12.47 -9.48
CA LEU A 34 -1.09 -11.10 -8.98
C LEU A 34 -1.85 -10.96 -7.64
N GLU A 35 -3.00 -11.60 -7.50
CA GLU A 35 -3.80 -11.58 -6.27
C GLU A 35 -3.07 -12.28 -5.10
N ASN A 36 -2.55 -13.49 -5.32
CA ASN A 36 -1.96 -14.29 -4.24
C ASN A 36 -0.54 -13.85 -3.85
N HIS A 37 0.24 -13.29 -4.78
CA HIS A 37 1.66 -12.99 -4.52
C HIS A 37 1.98 -11.50 -4.35
N PHE A 38 1.18 -10.58 -4.90
CA PHE A 38 1.55 -9.16 -4.93
C PHE A 38 0.52 -8.25 -4.27
N LEU A 39 -0.77 -8.43 -4.56
CA LEU A 39 -1.81 -7.52 -4.07
C LEU A 39 -1.98 -7.59 -2.54
N ASP A 40 -1.93 -8.78 -1.94
CA ASP A 40 -2.02 -8.91 -0.48
C ASP A 40 -0.78 -8.34 0.25
N GLU A 41 0.42 -8.64 -0.27
CA GLU A 41 1.67 -8.13 0.29
C GLU A 41 1.74 -6.60 0.21
N GLU A 42 1.35 -6.00 -0.92
CA GLU A 42 1.35 -4.53 -1.06
C GLU A 42 0.35 -3.84 -0.16
N VAL A 43 -0.87 -4.39 -0.04
CA VAL A 43 -1.87 -3.82 0.88
C VAL A 43 -1.37 -3.86 2.33
N ASN A 44 -0.64 -4.92 2.70
CA ASN A 44 -0.05 -5.04 4.03
C ASN A 44 1.12 -4.06 4.24
N ALA A 45 2.00 -3.89 3.24
CA ALA A 45 3.10 -2.94 3.26
C ALA A 45 2.60 -1.50 3.43
N ILE A 46 1.62 -1.09 2.62
CA ILE A 46 0.98 0.24 2.69
C ILE A 46 0.32 0.46 4.05
N LYS A 47 -0.42 -0.52 4.58
CA LYS A 47 -1.04 -0.44 5.93
C LYS A 47 0.01 -0.24 7.02
N LYS A 48 1.10 -1.01 6.99
CA LYS A 48 2.17 -0.93 7.98
C LYS A 48 2.84 0.45 7.94
N MET A 49 3.16 0.94 6.75
CA MET A 49 3.78 2.25 6.57
C MET A 49 2.83 3.40 6.96
N SER A 50 1.56 3.30 6.59
CA SER A 50 0.54 4.26 7.01
C SER A 50 0.37 4.29 8.53
N ASN A 51 0.38 3.14 9.20
CA ASN A 51 0.32 3.07 10.66
C ASN A 51 1.53 3.74 11.32
N HIS A 52 2.74 3.55 10.77
CA HIS A 52 3.93 4.24 11.27
C HIS A 52 3.85 5.77 11.10
N LEU A 53 3.28 6.27 10.01
CA LEU A 53 3.06 7.70 9.79
C LEU A 53 1.97 8.26 10.73
N THR A 54 0.84 7.56 10.90
CA THR A 54 -0.25 7.98 11.79
C THR A 54 0.18 7.95 13.25
N VAL A 55 0.87 6.90 13.69
CA VAL A 55 1.43 6.82 15.06
C VAL A 55 2.53 7.87 15.26
N GLY A 56 3.38 8.11 14.25
CA GLY A 56 4.40 9.17 14.30
C GLY A 56 3.81 10.57 14.37
N CYS A 57 2.66 10.81 13.74
CA CYS A 57 1.94 12.09 13.77
C CYS A 57 1.20 12.31 15.09
N TRP A 58 0.67 11.25 15.71
CA TRP A 58 0.04 11.33 17.03
C TRP A 58 1.04 11.34 18.19
N ALA A 59 2.26 10.83 18.03
CA ALA A 59 3.27 10.80 19.08
C ALA A 59 3.47 12.14 19.81
N PRO A 60 3.60 13.31 19.15
CA PRO A 60 3.65 14.60 19.85
C PRO A 60 2.31 14.99 20.50
N VAL A 61 1.18 14.60 19.90
CA VAL A 61 -0.18 14.93 20.38
C VAL A 61 -0.55 14.15 21.65
N VAL A 62 -0.16 12.88 21.77
CA VAL A 62 -0.35 12.08 23.00
C VAL A 62 0.72 12.34 24.06
N SER A 63 1.88 12.89 23.68
CA SER A 63 2.96 13.25 24.61
C SER A 63 2.87 14.69 25.15
N GLY A 64 1.81 15.44 24.79
CA GLY A 64 1.51 16.75 25.37
C GLY A 64 2.50 17.87 25.01
N ARG A 65 3.35 17.69 24.00
CA ARG A 65 4.20 18.77 23.48
C ARG A 65 3.47 19.51 22.37
N VAL A 66 2.75 20.56 22.75
CA VAL A 66 2.32 21.62 21.83
C VAL A 66 3.59 22.30 21.30
N PRO A 67 3.82 22.35 19.96
CA PRO A 67 4.88 23.17 19.42
C PRO A 67 4.46 24.65 19.51
N LEU A 68 5.34 25.48 20.10
CA LEU A 68 5.31 26.94 19.99
C LEU A 68 5.55 27.37 18.55
#